data_AF-A0A3B4YJH0-F1
#
_entry.id   AF-A0A3B4YJH0-F1
#
_cell.length_a   1.000
_cell.length_b   1.000
_cell.length_c   1.000
_cell.angle_alpha   90.00
_cell.angle_beta   90.00
_cell.angle_gamma   90.00
#
_symmetry.space_group_name_H-M   'P 1'
#
loop_
_entity.id
_entity.type
_entity.pdbx_description
1 polymer ?
#
loop_
_entity_poly.entity_id
_entity_poly.type
_entity_poly.pdbx_seq_one_letter_code
_entity_poly.pdbx_strand_id
1 'polypeptide(L)'
;MQLCIKRVTCLAFLTGVLAVVTMASGQMKVNNCCTEVSSVPITAPIIGYRIQRKQLPCVRAVVFETTEGEVCSHWKQDWVFDKVKELEKARRANKTTPAPTTSST
;
A
#
# COMPACT_ATOMS: atom_id res chain seq x y z
N MET A 1 13.50 -38.07 -60.76
CA MET A 1 12.32 -38.19 -59.88
C MET A 1 11.85 -36.77 -59.59
N GLN A 2 10.91 -36.24 -60.37
CA GLN A 2 9.48 -36.17 -60.01
C GLN A 2 9.26 -35.64 -58.58
N LEU A 3 8.39 -34.69 -58.29
CA LEU A 3 7.51 -33.81 -59.04
C LEU A 3 6.93 -32.92 -57.93
N CYS A 4 6.54 -31.69 -58.27
CA CYS A 4 5.61 -30.87 -57.49
C CYS A 4 4.40 -31.69 -56.96
N ILE A 5 3.61 -31.07 -56.07
CA ILE A 5 2.41 -31.60 -55.38
C ILE A 5 2.80 -32.10 -53.98
N LYS A 6 3.00 -31.24 -52.99
CA LYS A 6 1.92 -30.52 -52.33
C LYS A 6 2.47 -29.24 -51.69
N ARG A 7 2.35 -28.13 -52.44
CA ARG A 7 2.06 -26.86 -51.79
C ARG A 7 0.73 -27.02 -51.04
N VAL A 8 0.58 -26.22 -49.99
CA VAL A 8 -0.67 -25.80 -49.36
C VAL A 8 -1.16 -26.71 -48.22
N THR A 9 -1.47 -26.03 -47.11
CA THR A 9 -1.99 -26.47 -45.79
C THR A 9 -0.89 -26.84 -44.79
N CYS A 10 -0.72 -26.19 -43.64
CA CYS A 10 -1.54 -25.19 -42.96
C CYS A 10 -0.63 -24.32 -42.07
N LEU A 11 -1.05 -23.08 -41.87
CA LEU A 11 -0.45 -22.10 -40.98
C LEU A 11 -0.33 -22.59 -39.53
N ALA A 12 0.64 -21.99 -38.84
CA ALA A 12 0.67 -21.72 -37.41
C ALA A 12 0.61 -22.92 -36.46
N PHE A 13 1.77 -23.30 -35.93
CA PHE A 13 1.86 -23.74 -34.53
C PHE A 13 3.01 -22.98 -33.86
N LEU A 14 2.69 -21.76 -33.43
CA LEU A 14 3.38 -21.09 -32.33
C LEU A 14 3.17 -21.96 -31.09
N THR A 15 4.15 -22.79 -30.77
CA THR A 15 4.16 -23.53 -29.50
C THR A 15 4.51 -22.58 -28.37
N GLY A 16 3.51 -21.83 -27.92
CA GLY A 16 3.51 -21.26 -26.57
C GLY A 16 2.93 -22.31 -25.62
N VAL A 17 3.75 -22.83 -24.72
CA VAL A 17 3.25 -23.39 -23.45
C VAL A 17 4.21 -22.96 -22.35
N LEU A 18 3.86 -21.81 -21.78
CA LEU A 18 3.73 -21.56 -20.34
C LEU A 18 4.74 -22.28 -19.44
N ALA A 19 5.86 -21.61 -19.16
CA ALA A 19 6.62 -21.89 -17.95
C ALA A 19 5.72 -21.57 -16.74
N VAL A 20 5.04 -22.58 -16.22
CA VAL A 20 4.39 -22.51 -14.91
C VAL A 20 5.52 -22.40 -13.89
N VAL A 21 5.87 -21.16 -13.54
CA VAL A 21 6.68 -20.89 -12.36
C VAL A 21 5.79 -21.27 -11.18
N THR A 22 6.01 -22.45 -10.62
CA THR A 22 5.43 -22.85 -9.35
C THR A 22 6.00 -21.92 -8.27
N MET A 23 5.28 -20.82 -8.01
CA MET A 23 5.51 -20.00 -6.83
C MET A 23 5.23 -20.89 -5.63
N ALA A 24 6.29 -21.45 -5.04
CA ALA A 24 6.22 -22.10 -3.76
C ALA A 24 5.54 -21.11 -2.81
N SER A 25 4.32 -21.41 -2.40
CA SER A 25 3.58 -20.68 -1.37
C SER A 25 4.20 -21.00 -0.01
N GLY A 26 5.48 -20.68 0.14
CA GLY A 26 6.01 -20.35 1.45
C GLY A 26 5.16 -19.19 1.94
N GLN A 27 4.40 -19.42 3.01
CA GLN A 27 3.80 -18.33 3.77
C GLN A 27 4.96 -17.49 4.29
N MET A 28 5.49 -16.59 3.45
CA MET A 28 6.31 -15.49 3.92
C MET A 28 5.44 -14.81 4.95
N LYS A 29 5.86 -14.90 6.20
CA LYS A 29 5.25 -14.20 7.30
C LYS A 29 5.33 -12.73 6.91
N VAL A 30 4.25 -12.19 6.34
CA VAL A 30 4.20 -10.80 5.90
C VAL A 30 4.26 -10.01 7.18
N ASN A 31 5.45 -9.51 7.51
CA ASN A 31 5.61 -8.62 8.64
C ASN A 31 4.82 -7.36 8.29
N ASN A 32 3.67 -7.20 8.95
CA ASN A 32 2.75 -6.07 8.72
C ASN A 32 3.27 -4.80 9.42
N CYS A 33 4.50 -4.41 9.10
CA CYS A 33 5.18 -3.26 9.69
C CYS A 33 6.15 -2.62 8.69
N CYS A 34 6.43 -1.34 8.86
CA CYS A 34 7.42 -0.64 8.05
C CYS A 34 8.83 -1.16 8.34
N THR A 35 9.51 -1.68 7.33
CA THR A 35 10.95 -1.98 7.37
C THR A 35 11.79 -0.83 6.79
N GLU A 36 11.16 0.02 5.97
CA GLU A 36 11.74 1.22 5.37
C GLU A 36 10.81 2.42 5.56
N VAL A 37 11.34 3.62 5.40
CA VAL A 37 10.59 4.87 5.57
C VAL A 37 10.97 5.90 4.52
N SER A 38 9.96 6.63 4.03
CA SER A 38 10.13 7.76 3.13
C SER A 38 10.42 9.05 3.90
N SER A 39 11.22 9.92 3.30
CA SER A 39 11.38 11.31 3.75
C SER A 39 10.56 12.30 2.90
N VAL A 40 9.98 11.83 1.80
CA VAL A 40 9.24 12.65 0.83
C VAL A 40 7.85 12.99 1.39
N PRO A 41 7.39 14.25 1.27
CA PRO A 41 6.03 14.62 1.62
C PRO A 41 4.97 13.83 0.84
N ILE A 42 3.91 13.44 1.52
CA ILE A 42 2.78 12.73 0.91
C ILE A 42 1.86 13.76 0.23
N THR A 43 1.53 13.53 -1.04
CA THR A 43 0.59 14.35 -1.81
C THR A 43 -0.85 13.86 -1.69
N ALA A 44 -1.05 12.56 -1.44
CA ALA A 44 -2.37 11.98 -1.24
C ALA A 44 -3.03 12.49 0.05
N PRO A 45 -4.37 12.62 0.10
CA PRO A 45 -5.08 12.99 1.32
C PRO A 45 -4.79 12.02 2.48
N ILE A 46 -4.29 12.56 3.59
CA ILE A 46 -4.02 11.81 4.83
C ILE A 46 -5.27 11.86 5.71
N ILE A 47 -5.82 10.69 6.01
CA ILE A 47 -7.05 10.53 6.81
C ILE A 47 -6.76 10.11 8.25
N GLY A 48 -5.57 9.58 8.51
CA GLY A 48 -5.21 9.05 9.82
C GLY A 48 -3.72 8.80 9.93
N TYR A 49 -3.30 8.40 11.14
CA TYR A 49 -1.93 7.99 11.37
C TYR A 49 -1.83 7.05 12.56
N ARG A 50 -0.77 6.23 12.57
CA ARG A 50 -0.31 5.49 13.75
C ARG A 50 1.19 5.61 13.92
N ILE A 51 1.65 5.52 15.16
CA ILE A 51 3.08 5.51 15.49
C ILE A 51 3.56 4.06 15.59
N GLN A 52 4.52 3.69 14.74
CA GLN A 52 5.19 2.41 14.81
C GLN A 52 6.45 2.51 15.67
N ARG A 53 6.53 1.68 16.70
CA ARG A 53 7.74 1.53 17.53
C ARG A 53 8.75 0.64 16.82
N LYS A 54 10.04 0.90 17.06
CA LYS A 54 11.12 0.06 16.53
C LYS A 54 11.06 -1.33 17.17
N GLN A 55 10.99 -2.37 16.36
CA GLN A 55 11.06 -3.77 16.77
C GLN A 55 11.53 -4.58 15.58
N LEU A 56 12.82 -4.94 15.53
CA LEU A 56 13.42 -5.51 14.32
C LEU A 56 12.62 -6.72 13.78
N PRO A 57 12.36 -6.79 12.46
CA PRO A 57 12.89 -5.91 11.40
C PRO A 57 12.15 -4.57 11.22
N CYS A 58 11.10 -4.30 12.00
CA CYS A 58 10.33 -3.07 11.93
C CYS A 58 11.16 -1.87 12.43
N VAL A 59 11.21 -0.81 11.63
CA VAL A 59 11.87 0.45 12.00
C VAL A 59 10.88 1.39 12.70
N ARG A 60 11.39 2.43 13.34
CA ARG A 60 10.54 3.49 13.91
C ARG A 60 9.96 4.33 12.77
N ALA A 61 8.64 4.43 12.70
CA ALA A 61 7.96 5.16 11.63
C ALA A 61 6.69 5.85 12.15
N VAL A 62 6.26 6.89 11.44
CA VAL A 62 4.86 7.32 11.47
C VAL A 62 4.22 6.73 10.22
N VAL A 63 3.21 5.89 10.40
CA VAL A 63 2.45 5.32 9.28
C VAL A 63 1.24 6.20 9.07
N PHE A 64 1.18 6.87 7.93
CA PHE A 64 0.02 7.64 7.53
C PHE A 64 -0.95 6.76 6.77
N GLU A 65 -2.22 6.82 7.16
CA GLU A 65 -3.32 6.26 6.40
C GLU A 65 -3.76 7.31 5.39
N THR A 66 -3.68 6.97 4.11
CA THR A 66 -4.11 7.84 3.01
C THR A 66 -5.27 7.19 2.27
N THR A 67 -5.92 7.94 1.39
CA THR A 67 -6.95 7.39 0.49
C THR A 67 -6.42 6.32 -0.48
N GLU A 68 -5.10 6.28 -0.70
CA GLU A 68 -4.43 5.36 -1.62
C GLU A 68 -3.76 4.17 -0.90
N GLY A 69 -3.73 4.19 0.43
CA GLY A 69 -3.10 3.17 1.25
C GLY A 69 -2.19 3.74 2.33
N GLU A 70 -1.42 2.87 2.96
CA GLU A 70 -0.53 3.23 4.06
C GLU A 70 0.84 3.68 3.56
N VAL A 71 1.36 4.78 4.13
CA VAL A 71 2.69 5.29 3.81
C VAL A 71 3.56 5.38 5.06
N CYS A 72 4.68 4.67 5.04
CA CYS A 72 5.71 4.68 6.08
C CYS A 72 6.58 5.94 5.97
N SER A 73 6.46 6.87 6.91
CA SER A 73 7.19 8.13 6.90
C SER A 73 8.22 8.22 8.04
N HIS A 74 9.36 8.84 7.75
CA HIS A 74 10.44 8.99 8.71
C HIS A 74 10.04 10.01 9.80
N TRP A 75 9.97 9.55 11.05
CA TRP A 75 9.44 10.30 12.20
C TRP A 75 10.17 11.62 12.54
N LYS A 76 11.39 11.84 12.03
CA LYS A 76 12.16 13.08 12.25
C LYS A 76 11.91 14.17 11.21
N GLN A 77 11.10 13.92 10.18
CA GLN A 77 10.82 14.95 9.18
C GLN A 77 9.88 16.00 9.76
N ASP A 78 10.18 17.28 9.56
CA ASP A 78 9.38 18.38 10.14
C ASP A 78 7.92 18.32 9.69
N TRP A 79 7.68 18.05 8.40
CA TRP A 79 6.34 17.92 7.83
C TRP A 79 5.53 16.78 8.48
N VAL A 80 6.19 15.70 8.90
CA VAL A 80 5.55 14.56 9.59
C VAL A 80 5.04 15.02 10.96
N PHE A 81 5.88 15.75 11.69
CA PHE A 81 5.51 16.29 13.00
C PHE A 81 4.34 17.27 12.89
N ASP A 82 4.40 18.20 11.93
CA ASP A 82 3.35 19.19 11.70
C ASP A 82 2.02 18.52 11.33
N LYS A 83 2.06 17.52 10.44
CA LYS A 83 0.86 16.79 10.05
C LYS A 83 0.25 15.99 11.20
N VAL A 84 1.06 15.33 12.02
CA VAL A 84 0.58 14.64 13.23
C VAL A 84 -0.11 15.62 14.19
N LYS A 85 0.49 16.80 14.40
CA LYS A 85 -0.07 17.84 15.25
C LYS A 85 -1.40 18.38 14.72
N GLU A 86 -1.52 18.56 13.40
CA GLU A 86 -2.77 18.93 12.73
C GLU A 86 -3.87 17.89 12.95
N LEU A 87 -3.57 16.62 12.72
CA LEU A 87 -4.53 15.52 12.89
C LEU A 87 -4.99 15.39 14.35
N GLU A 88 -4.09 15.57 15.32
CA GLU A 88 -4.45 15.54 16.74
C GLU A 88 -5.34 16.71 17.15
N LYS A 89 -5.14 17.91 16.58
CA LYS A 89 -6.03 19.05 16.80
C LYS A 89 -7.42 18.77 16.24
N ALA A 90 -7.50 18.25 15.00
CA ALA A 90 -8.78 17.89 14.37
C ALA A 90 -9.52 16.82 15.18
N ARG A 91 -8.80 15.78 15.65
CA ARG A 91 -9.37 14.72 16.49
C ARG A 91 -9.93 15.27 17.81
N ARG A 92 -9.27 16.25 18.42
CA ARG A 92 -9.74 16.91 19.65
C ARG A 92 -10.98 17.75 19.40
N ALA A 93 -10.99 18.54 18.33
CA ALA A 93 -12.16 19.33 17.94
C ALA A 93 -13.40 18.45 17.73
N ASN A 94 -13.26 17.33 17.03
CA ASN A 94 -14.36 16.38 16.80
C ASN A 94 -14.89 15.72 18.09
N LYS A 95 -14.05 15.55 19.12
CA LYS A 95 -14.49 15.01 20.42
C LYS A 95 -15.29 16.01 21.25
N THR A 96 -15.12 17.31 21.01
CA THR A 96 -15.76 18.38 21.80
C THR A 96 -17.13 18.78 21.26
N THR A 97 -17.48 18.38 20.03
CA THR A 97 -18.84 18.54 19.50
C THR A 97 -19.79 17.59 20.23
N PRO A 98 -20.76 18.08 21.03
CA PRO A 98 -21.78 17.22 21.62
C PRO A 98 -22.54 16.55 20.48
N ALA A 99 -22.80 15.24 20.60
CA ALA A 99 -23.71 14.56 19.69
C ALA A 99 -25.04 15.34 19.64
N PRO A 100 -25.63 15.59 18.46
CA PRO A 100 -26.93 16.24 18.39
C PRO A 100 -27.92 15.35 19.15
N THR A 101 -28.36 15.79 20.32
CA THR A 101 -29.47 15.17 21.02
C THR A 101 -30.70 15.41 20.17
N THR A 102 -31.08 14.39 19.41
CA THR A 102 -32.40 14.30 18.76
C THR A 102 -33.44 14.34 19.87
N SER A 103 -33.85 15.56 20.21
CA SER A 103 -34.99 15.82 21.08
C SER A 103 -36.21 15.74 20.19
N SER A 104 -36.76 14.54 20.07
CA SER A 104 -38.07 14.32 19.47
C SER A 104 -39.14 14.84 20.42
N THR A 105 -39.79 15.94 20.04
CA THR A 105 -41.07 16.41 20.60
C THR A 105 -42.21 15.85 19.75
#